data_AF-A0A1Y1XRY9-F1
#
_entry.id   AF-A0A1Y1XRY9-F1
#
_cell.length_a   1.000
_cell.length_b   1.000
_cell.length_c   1.000
_cell.angle_alpha   90.00
_cell.angle_beta   90.00
_cell.angle_gamma   90.00
#
_symmetry.space_group_name_H-M   'P 1'
#
loop_
_entity.id
_entity.type
_entity.pdbx_description
1 polymer ?
#
loop_
_entity_poly.entity_id
_entity_poly.type
_entity_poly.pdbx_seq_one_letter_code
_entity_poly.pdbx_strand_id
1 'polypeptide(L)'
;MGPEGEDEFWESMITEFKDYFMDIPSYVLQKIRGGIPHHLRGRIWKVMSGADNNQLDNLYDQLLLEESPFEKQILRDVARTFPHMSMFSEKNGDGQNMLFNLMKAYSLYDTEVGYCQGLCFIVGPLLMQRLTEKEAFSIFVQTRQTRRYAFRSLFTPRMPGVNLMMYQFDYFLKTYLPALYGHLLRHNVVSTMYASQWFLTIFAYNFPLPLVFRIFDILFAEGPGVTILRFSIAILRRNQSRLLEMESFEELLEFLKGNKIFEIYGEGRDAHNDVVNDAMSMCNIICETELRRLRQEFERTDDTNQVANHGGEMELLSARMTLRELRQQRNYDHNLIEELKTQIEILSEEINEARRDVDPLRDENESLRVQCHELKELLTNEDRRLQSIWEDTIRKIEQENAKLKYQLQQAEGQLIDAKVLMANMEEEKDVLINSIEVLKNTFGANEVKQALSAAMANNNSKNGSQHSLRRSDSLASNRSTRSQPGNNPGNAGGWFNNVSNAISNYMEQRQSHSNVGSISGSVENMEVNEEPQSVEGADAQPQASRWKFGWSK
;
A
#
# COMPACT_ATOMS: atom_id res chain seq x y z
N MET A 1 52.47 22.98 26.56
CA MET A 1 52.80 21.98 25.54
C MET A 1 51.95 22.29 24.32
N GLY A 2 52.53 22.31 23.12
CA GLY A 2 51.82 22.68 21.89
C GLY A 2 50.79 21.62 21.46
N PRO A 3 49.99 21.91 20.41
CA PRO A 3 48.92 21.02 19.93
C PRO A 3 49.42 19.62 19.52
N GLU A 4 50.66 19.49 19.03
CA GLU A 4 51.26 18.19 18.65
C GLU A 4 51.41 17.23 19.85
N GLY A 5 51.60 17.74 21.07
CA GLY A 5 51.73 16.91 22.27
C GLY A 5 50.39 16.45 22.88
N GLU A 6 49.27 17.04 22.46
CA GLU A 6 47.94 16.59 22.93
C GLU A 6 47.44 15.39 22.12
N ASP A 7 47.67 15.38 20.81
CA ASP A 7 47.27 14.27 19.95
C ASP A 7 48.10 13.00 20.24
N GLU A 8 49.41 13.14 20.48
CA GLU A 8 50.27 12.04 20.93
C GLU A 8 49.78 11.42 22.24
N PHE A 9 49.34 12.24 23.20
CA PHE A 9 48.80 11.75 24.47
C PHE A 9 47.54 10.90 24.27
N TRP A 10 46.61 11.33 23.42
CA TRP A 10 45.39 10.58 23.19
C TRP A 10 45.62 9.31 22.38
N GLU A 11 46.55 9.31 21.42
CA GLU A 11 46.93 8.08 20.70
C GLU A 11 47.63 7.07 21.62
N SER A 12 48.53 7.50 22.51
CA SER A 12 49.10 6.64 23.56
C SER A 12 48.03 6.09 24.50
N MET A 13 47.06 6.91 24.87
CA MET A 13 45.93 6.46 25.70
C MET A 13 45.10 5.38 24.99
N ILE A 14 44.91 5.46 23.67
CA ILE A 14 44.12 4.47 22.92
C ILE A 14 44.89 3.15 22.75
N THR A 15 46.22 3.21 22.59
CA THR A 15 47.06 2.02 22.36
C THR A 15 47.41 1.28 23.64
N GLU A 16 47.69 1.97 24.74
CA GLU A 16 48.23 1.38 25.98
C GLU A 16 47.41 1.75 27.23
N PHE A 17 46.08 1.83 27.13
CA PHE A 17 45.24 2.35 28.21
C PHE A 17 45.42 1.69 29.58
N LYS A 18 45.52 0.35 29.64
CA LYS A 18 45.63 -0.36 30.92
C LYS A 18 46.93 -0.04 31.65
N ASP A 19 48.03 0.05 30.91
CA ASP A 19 49.35 0.34 31.47
C ASP A 19 49.46 1.84 31.80
N TYR A 20 49.03 2.70 30.87
CA TYR A 20 49.10 4.15 31.01
C TYR A 20 48.16 4.73 32.09
N PHE A 21 46.96 4.17 32.26
CA PHE A 21 46.02 4.61 33.32
C PHE A 21 46.48 4.17 34.71
N MET A 22 47.21 3.06 34.82
CA MET A 22 47.76 2.59 36.10
C MET A 22 49.00 3.39 36.50
N ASP A 23 49.80 3.85 35.53
CA ASP A 23 51.03 4.60 35.79
C ASP A 23 50.78 6.06 36.18
N ILE A 24 49.82 6.76 35.54
CA ILE A 24 49.57 8.19 35.80
C ILE A 24 48.08 8.55 35.90
N PRO A 25 47.32 7.94 36.84
CA PRO A 25 45.86 8.09 36.91
C PRO A 25 45.40 9.55 37.12
N SER A 26 46.14 10.34 37.89
CA SER A 26 45.75 11.74 38.18
C SER A 26 45.85 12.65 36.95
N TYR A 27 46.88 12.46 36.12
CA TYR A 27 47.08 13.25 34.90
C TYR A 27 46.05 12.88 33.83
N VAL A 28 45.76 11.58 33.68
CA VAL A 28 44.74 11.07 32.75
C VAL A 28 43.36 11.62 33.12
N LEU A 29 42.98 11.56 34.40
CA LEU A 29 41.71 12.13 34.88
C LEU A 29 41.64 13.63 34.64
N GLN A 30 42.73 14.38 34.86
CA GLN A 30 42.76 15.81 34.59
C GLN A 30 42.53 16.12 33.10
N LYS A 31 43.13 15.35 32.20
CA LYS A 31 42.94 15.50 30.74
C LYS A 31 41.51 15.16 30.30
N ILE A 32 40.92 14.07 30.82
CA ILE A 32 39.52 13.70 30.53
C ILE A 32 38.54 14.77 31.03
N ARG A 33 38.76 15.27 32.26
CA ARG A 33 38.00 16.39 32.83
C ARG A 33 38.16 17.69 32.04
N GLY A 34 39.31 17.89 31.40
CA GLY A 34 39.56 19.04 30.52
C GLY A 34 38.82 18.98 29.17
N GLY A 35 38.61 17.78 28.62
CA GLY A 35 38.01 17.68 27.29
C GLY A 35 38.53 16.50 26.49
N ILE A 36 37.67 15.52 26.15
CA ILE A 36 38.03 14.57 25.10
C ILE A 36 37.72 15.19 23.73
N PRO A 37 38.67 15.22 22.78
CA PRO A 37 38.43 15.66 21.41
C PRO A 37 37.30 14.85 20.77
N HIS A 38 36.35 15.54 20.11
CA HIS A 38 35.14 14.92 19.55
C HIS A 38 35.44 13.72 18.65
N HIS A 39 36.48 13.80 17.81
CA HIS A 39 36.82 12.74 16.86
C HIS A 39 37.44 11.49 17.51
N LEU A 40 37.92 11.59 18.76
CA LEU A 40 38.54 10.49 19.50
C LEU A 40 37.62 9.86 20.55
N ARG A 41 36.49 10.52 20.89
CA ARG A 41 35.58 10.06 21.95
C ARG A 41 35.15 8.61 21.80
N GLY A 42 34.70 8.19 20.61
CA GLY A 42 34.28 6.81 20.38
C GLY A 42 35.38 5.80 20.71
N ARG A 43 36.59 6.00 20.18
CA ARG A 43 37.76 5.14 20.43
C ARG A 43 38.12 5.11 21.92
N ILE A 44 38.17 6.27 22.58
CA ILE A 44 38.55 6.36 23.99
C ILE A 44 37.47 5.73 24.89
N TRP A 45 36.18 5.96 24.63
CA TRP A 45 35.09 5.32 25.38
C TRP A 45 35.12 3.80 25.24
N LYS A 46 35.39 3.28 24.03
CA LYS A 46 35.58 1.84 23.80
C LYS A 46 36.66 1.28 24.70
N VAL A 47 37.83 1.92 24.70
CA VAL A 47 38.99 1.49 25.48
C VAL A 47 38.76 1.63 27.00
N MET A 48 38.19 2.75 27.46
CA MET A 48 37.86 2.97 28.88
C MET A 48 36.82 1.98 29.41
N SER A 49 35.83 1.62 28.58
CA SER A 49 34.82 0.62 28.96
C SER A 49 35.39 -0.80 29.00
N GLY A 50 36.51 -1.07 28.31
CA GLY A 50 37.08 -2.41 28.17
C GLY A 50 36.35 -3.29 27.16
N ALA A 51 35.60 -2.68 26.22
CA ALA A 51 34.74 -3.35 25.24
C ALA A 51 35.51 -3.92 24.02
N ASP A 52 36.69 -4.51 24.24
CA ASP A 52 37.53 -5.08 23.19
C ASP A 52 37.32 -6.61 23.08
N ASN A 53 36.05 -7.04 23.04
CA ASN A 53 35.69 -8.46 23.09
C ASN A 53 34.97 -8.91 21.81
N ASN A 54 35.73 -9.53 20.90
CA ASN A 54 35.22 -10.10 19.64
C ASN A 54 34.12 -11.15 19.84
N GLN A 55 33.92 -11.70 21.05
CA GLN A 55 32.85 -12.65 21.32
C GLN A 55 31.45 -12.00 21.29
N LEU A 56 31.34 -10.73 21.67
CA LEU A 56 30.05 -10.02 21.69
C LEU A 56 29.57 -9.70 20.27
N ASP A 57 30.49 -9.52 19.31
CA ASP A 57 30.15 -9.21 17.93
C ASP A 57 29.41 -10.38 17.25
N ASN A 58 29.87 -11.61 17.45
CA ASN A 58 29.21 -12.81 16.90
C ASN A 58 27.85 -13.05 17.56
N LEU A 59 27.76 -12.80 18.88
CA LEU A 59 26.53 -12.94 19.61
C LEU A 59 25.50 -11.89 19.17
N TYR A 60 25.95 -10.66 18.89
CA TYR A 60 25.08 -9.59 18.41
C TYR A 60 24.37 -9.98 17.10
N ASP A 61 25.11 -10.54 16.13
CA ASP A 61 24.52 -11.00 14.87
C ASP A 61 23.47 -12.11 15.08
N GLN A 62 23.70 -13.01 16.04
CA GLN A 62 22.75 -14.06 16.39
C GLN A 62 21.48 -13.48 17.04
N LEU A 63 21.64 -12.54 17.98
CA LEU A 63 20.52 -11.93 18.70
C LEU A 63 19.61 -11.10 17.78
N LEU A 64 20.14 -10.53 16.69
CA LEU A 64 19.32 -9.80 15.73
C LEU A 64 18.37 -10.69 14.93
N LEU A 65 18.70 -11.99 14.78
CA LEU A 65 17.85 -12.97 14.08
C LEU A 65 16.65 -13.43 14.92
N GLU A 66 16.69 -13.24 16.23
CA GLU A 66 15.62 -13.64 17.14
C GLU A 66 14.55 -12.54 17.28
N GLU A 67 13.33 -12.90 17.68
CA GLU A 67 12.25 -11.92 17.95
C GLU A 67 12.26 -11.48 19.41
N SER A 68 12.18 -10.17 19.66
CA SER A 68 12.09 -9.64 21.02
C SER A 68 10.64 -9.33 21.41
N PRO A 69 10.19 -9.69 22.63
CA PRO A 69 8.86 -9.31 23.12
C PRO A 69 8.71 -7.79 23.31
N PHE A 70 9.82 -7.04 23.30
CA PHE A 70 9.84 -5.60 23.55
C PHE A 70 9.86 -4.74 22.29
N GLU A 71 9.83 -5.32 21.08
CA GLU A 71 9.97 -4.56 19.82
C GLU A 71 9.00 -3.37 19.70
N LYS A 72 7.73 -3.56 20.07
CA LYS A 72 6.74 -2.47 20.06
C LYS A 72 7.11 -1.33 21.00
N GLN A 73 7.66 -1.63 22.17
CA GLN A 73 8.09 -0.62 23.14
C GLN A 73 9.36 0.10 22.67
N ILE A 74 10.30 -0.65 22.09
CA ILE A 74 11.53 -0.12 21.50
C ILE A 74 11.19 0.86 20.37
N LEU A 75 10.34 0.48 19.41
CA LEU A 75 9.94 1.34 18.29
C LEU A 75 9.36 2.68 18.74
N ARG A 76 8.52 2.68 19.78
CA ARG A 76 7.95 3.91 20.35
C ARG A 76 9.03 4.82 20.95
N ASP A 77 9.99 4.24 21.64
CA ASP A 77 11.09 4.98 22.26
C ASP A 77 12.09 5.50 21.22
N VAL A 78 12.37 4.73 20.17
CA VAL A 78 13.21 5.16 19.04
C VAL A 78 12.63 6.41 18.37
N ALA A 79 11.33 6.41 18.07
CA ALA A 79 10.65 7.53 17.40
C ALA A 79 10.72 8.86 18.18
N ARG A 80 10.88 8.82 19.50
CA ARG A 80 10.97 10.00 20.38
C ARG A 80 12.38 10.31 20.87
N THR A 81 13.38 9.54 20.46
CA THR A 81 14.78 9.71 20.88
C THR A 81 15.53 10.61 19.89
N PHE A 82 15.92 11.80 20.34
CA PHE A 82 16.63 12.82 19.55
C PHE A 82 16.00 13.12 18.16
N PRO A 83 14.69 13.43 18.08
CA PRO A 83 13.99 13.57 16.80
C PRO A 83 14.52 14.71 15.92
N HIS A 84 15.20 15.70 16.52
CA HIS A 84 15.76 16.85 15.82
C HIS A 84 17.20 16.64 15.34
N MET A 85 17.82 15.50 15.64
CA MET A 85 19.18 15.19 15.20
C MET A 85 19.17 14.55 13.83
N SER A 86 20.03 15.03 12.93
CA SER A 86 20.10 14.55 11.54
C SER A 86 20.25 13.02 11.42
N MET A 87 20.96 12.39 12.35
CA MET A 87 21.14 10.93 12.38
C MET A 87 19.85 10.17 12.71
N PHE A 88 18.91 10.77 13.45
CA PHE A 88 17.71 10.11 13.99
C PHE A 88 16.40 10.76 13.50
N SER A 89 16.47 11.81 12.68
CA SER A 89 15.30 12.57 12.22
C SER A 89 14.50 11.86 11.13
N GLU A 90 15.16 11.02 10.32
CA GLU A 90 14.50 10.26 9.27
C GLU A 90 13.77 9.05 9.86
N LYS A 91 12.46 8.98 9.61
CA LYS A 91 11.62 7.86 10.05
C LYS A 91 12.08 6.59 9.33
N ASN A 92 12.42 5.55 10.10
CA ASN A 92 13.00 4.30 9.60
C ASN A 92 14.35 4.49 8.86
N GLY A 93 15.02 5.62 9.07
CA GLY A 93 16.38 5.84 8.55
C GLY A 93 17.42 5.01 9.31
N ASP A 94 18.64 4.97 8.78
CA ASP A 94 19.73 4.11 9.29
C ASP A 94 19.97 4.28 10.79
N GLY A 95 20.01 5.52 11.30
CA GLY A 95 20.24 5.75 12.73
C GLY A 95 19.11 5.24 13.63
N GLN A 96 17.85 5.35 13.21
CA GLN A 96 16.71 4.76 13.94
C GLN A 96 16.79 3.23 13.94
N ASN A 97 17.18 2.64 12.81
CA ASN A 97 17.38 1.20 12.68
C ASN A 97 18.52 0.70 13.60
N MET A 98 19.66 1.41 13.62
CA MET A 98 20.76 1.09 14.54
C MET A 98 20.33 1.15 16.01
N LEU A 99 19.54 2.15 16.41
CA LEU A 99 18.99 2.24 17.77
C LEU A 99 18.04 1.08 18.07
N PHE A 100 17.14 0.74 17.13
CA PHE A 100 16.18 -0.34 17.28
C PHE A 100 16.89 -1.69 17.46
N ASN A 101 17.79 -2.02 16.55
CA ASN A 101 18.56 -3.25 16.52
C ASN A 101 19.42 -3.43 17.79
N LEU A 102 20.17 -2.39 18.20
CA LEU A 102 20.98 -2.44 19.41
C LEU A 102 20.13 -2.69 20.65
N MET A 103 18.98 -2.01 20.78
CA MET A 103 18.08 -2.22 21.91
C MET A 103 17.37 -3.56 21.86
N LYS A 104 17.01 -4.05 20.67
CA LYS A 104 16.46 -5.39 20.46
C LYS A 104 17.45 -6.45 20.92
N ALA A 105 18.68 -6.41 20.42
CA ALA A 105 19.74 -7.33 20.82
C ALA A 105 20.00 -7.27 22.33
N TYR A 106 20.05 -6.08 22.93
CA TYR A 106 20.24 -5.95 24.38
C TYR A 106 19.09 -6.57 25.19
N SER A 107 17.84 -6.38 24.75
CA SER A 107 16.68 -6.94 25.45
C SER A 107 16.66 -8.47 25.49
N LEU A 108 17.26 -9.10 24.48
CA LEU A 108 17.43 -10.56 24.37
C LEU A 108 18.68 -11.04 25.11
N TYR A 109 19.74 -10.23 25.12
CA TYR A 109 20.98 -10.52 25.83
C TYR A 109 20.80 -10.56 27.35
N ASP A 110 20.11 -9.56 27.92
CA ASP A 110 19.87 -9.44 29.36
C ASP A 110 18.37 -9.60 29.66
N THR A 111 17.87 -10.83 29.61
CA THR A 111 16.44 -11.14 29.76
C THR A 111 15.85 -10.76 31.12
N GLU A 112 16.68 -10.62 32.17
CA GLU A 112 16.24 -10.17 33.50
C GLU A 112 15.87 -8.68 33.48
N VAL A 113 16.66 -7.85 32.79
CA VAL A 113 16.38 -6.41 32.61
C VAL A 113 15.39 -6.20 31.47
N GLY A 114 15.53 -6.99 30.39
CA GLY A 114 14.83 -6.81 29.13
C GLY A 114 15.05 -5.42 28.56
N TYR A 115 13.95 -4.76 28.20
CA TYR A 115 13.95 -3.37 27.76
C TYR A 115 13.30 -2.46 28.81
N CYS A 116 14.04 -1.45 29.26
CA CYS A 116 13.51 -0.38 30.10
C CYS A 116 13.32 0.91 29.28
N GLN A 117 12.28 1.67 29.61
CA GLN A 117 12.01 2.95 28.96
C GLN A 117 13.17 3.92 29.18
N GLY A 118 13.58 4.62 28.11
CA GLY A 118 14.65 5.63 28.18
C GLY A 118 16.06 5.10 27.91
N LEU A 119 16.24 3.78 27.73
CA LEU A 119 17.55 3.21 27.38
C LEU A 119 18.08 3.73 26.03
N CYS A 120 17.18 4.03 25.08
CA CYS A 120 17.55 4.65 23.80
C CYS A 120 18.31 5.98 23.98
N PHE A 121 18.00 6.75 25.03
CA PHE A 121 18.70 8.01 25.32
C PHE A 121 20.13 7.79 25.86
N ILE A 122 20.46 6.60 26.34
CA ILE A 122 21.84 6.24 26.73
C ILE A 122 22.64 5.78 25.51
N VAL A 123 21.99 5.02 24.62
CA VAL A 123 22.65 4.45 23.43
C VAL A 123 22.82 5.48 22.31
N GLY A 124 21.86 6.39 22.15
CA GLY A 124 21.92 7.45 21.13
C GLY A 124 23.23 8.24 21.16
N PRO A 125 23.66 8.78 22.31
CA PRO A 125 24.93 9.47 22.44
C PRO A 125 26.15 8.62 22.07
N LEU A 126 26.12 7.30 22.32
CA LEU A 126 27.19 6.39 21.91
C LEU A 126 27.28 6.28 20.39
N LEU A 127 26.14 6.06 19.71
CA LEU A 127 26.08 5.95 18.26
C LEU A 127 26.53 7.25 17.55
N MET A 128 26.27 8.42 18.16
CA MET A 128 26.71 9.71 17.63
C MET A 128 28.25 9.91 17.63
N GLN A 129 29.03 9.13 18.40
CA GLN A 129 30.49 9.30 18.49
C GLN A 129 31.29 8.48 17.46
N ARG A 130 30.71 8.24 16.27
CA ARG A 130 31.33 7.47 15.16
C ARG A 130 31.71 6.03 15.53
N LEU A 131 30.93 5.42 16.41
CA LEU A 131 31.03 4.01 16.73
C LEU A 131 30.20 3.20 15.73
N THR A 132 30.67 2.00 15.39
CA THR A 132 29.79 1.04 14.73
C THR A 132 28.72 0.55 15.70
N GLU A 133 27.62 0.02 15.16
CA GLU A 133 26.50 -0.50 15.95
C GLU A 133 26.94 -1.61 16.95
N LYS A 134 27.82 -2.52 16.49
CA LYS A 134 28.39 -3.58 17.32
C LYS A 134 29.28 -3.04 18.43
N GLU A 135 30.11 -2.04 18.13
CA GLU A 135 30.95 -1.42 19.15
C GLU A 135 30.11 -0.69 20.21
N ALA A 136 29.06 0.02 19.79
CA ALA A 136 28.14 0.66 20.72
C ALA A 136 27.41 -0.38 21.61
N PHE A 137 27.01 -1.52 21.03
CA PHE A 137 26.44 -2.64 21.79
C PHE A 137 27.44 -3.18 22.83
N SER A 138 28.67 -3.46 22.42
CA SER A 138 29.72 -3.99 23.29
C SER A 138 30.06 -3.02 24.43
N ILE A 139 30.17 -1.72 24.15
CA ILE A 139 30.37 -0.69 25.18
C ILE A 139 29.19 -0.66 26.15
N PHE A 140 27.96 -0.70 25.65
CA PHE A 140 26.76 -0.63 26.48
C PHE A 140 26.64 -1.86 27.41
N VAL A 141 26.88 -3.07 26.90
CA VAL A 141 26.90 -4.31 27.68
C VAL A 141 28.01 -4.27 28.75
N GLN A 142 29.23 -3.91 28.35
CA GLN A 142 30.38 -3.90 29.27
C GLN A 142 30.23 -2.86 30.39
N THR A 143 29.66 -1.69 30.08
CA THR A 143 29.35 -0.64 31.08
C THR A 143 28.37 -1.14 32.13
N ARG A 144 27.48 -2.06 31.77
CA ARG A 144 26.48 -2.60 32.70
C ARG A 144 27.01 -3.74 33.55
N GLN A 145 27.89 -4.57 33.01
CA GLN A 145 28.41 -5.76 33.68
C GLN A 145 29.59 -5.50 34.59
N THR A 146 30.41 -4.51 34.28
CA THR A 146 31.62 -4.26 35.06
C THR A 146 31.24 -3.80 36.48
N ARG A 147 31.76 -4.49 37.50
CA ARG A 147 31.52 -4.15 38.92
C ARG A 147 31.86 -2.70 39.26
N ARG A 148 32.81 -2.10 38.55
CA ARG A 148 33.19 -0.68 38.64
C ARG A 148 32.04 0.26 38.28
N TYR A 149 31.09 -0.20 37.46
CA TYR A 149 30.05 0.64 36.89
C TYR A 149 28.64 0.28 37.36
N ALA A 150 28.37 -0.96 37.81
CA ALA A 150 27.13 -1.43 38.48
C ALA A 150 25.78 -0.80 38.01
N PHE A 151 25.72 -0.35 36.76
CA PHE A 151 24.66 0.49 36.20
C PHE A 151 23.43 -0.35 35.87
N ARG A 152 23.63 -1.66 35.68
CA ARG A 152 22.56 -2.66 35.47
C ARG A 152 21.49 -2.63 36.56
N SER A 153 21.89 -2.45 37.82
CA SER A 153 20.99 -2.45 38.99
C SER A 153 19.94 -1.33 38.97
N LEU A 154 20.11 -0.32 38.13
CA LEU A 154 19.12 0.76 37.93
C LEU A 154 17.92 0.30 37.10
N PHE A 155 18.09 -0.76 36.29
CA PHE A 155 17.12 -1.21 35.31
C PHE A 155 16.62 -2.63 35.60
N THR A 156 17.18 -3.32 36.59
CA THR A 156 16.65 -4.60 37.04
C THR A 156 15.24 -4.43 37.63
N PRO A 157 14.38 -5.47 37.59
CA PRO A 157 13.06 -5.43 38.20
C PRO A 157 13.13 -4.94 39.65
N ARG A 158 12.14 -4.14 40.07
CA ARG A 158 12.11 -3.42 41.37
C ARG A 158 13.14 -2.28 41.54
N MET A 159 13.98 -2.02 40.53
CA MET A 159 14.91 -0.90 40.45
C MET A 159 15.70 -0.60 41.75
N PRO A 160 16.29 -1.61 42.42
CA PRO A 160 16.99 -1.42 43.69
C PRO A 160 18.13 -0.41 43.60
N GLY A 161 18.80 -0.33 42.44
CA GLY A 161 19.86 0.66 42.23
C GLY A 161 19.34 2.09 42.16
N VAL A 162 18.14 2.34 41.61
CA VAL A 162 17.54 3.68 41.58
C VAL A 162 17.25 4.14 43.00
N ASN A 163 16.69 3.26 43.84
CA ASN A 163 16.38 3.59 45.23
C ASN A 163 17.65 3.92 46.03
N LEU A 164 18.70 3.13 45.86
CA LEU A 164 19.98 3.43 46.49
C LEU A 164 20.54 4.79 46.02
N MET A 165 20.49 5.07 44.71
CA MET A 165 20.96 6.36 44.20
C MET A 165 20.09 7.52 44.70
N MET A 166 18.78 7.33 44.84
CA MET A 166 17.88 8.34 45.43
C MET A 166 18.22 8.60 46.89
N TYR A 167 18.46 7.55 47.67
CA TYR A 167 18.90 7.69 49.07
C TYR A 167 20.22 8.45 49.17
N GLN A 168 21.21 8.09 48.34
CA GLN A 168 22.49 8.80 48.27
C GLN A 168 22.31 10.26 47.86
N PHE A 169 21.46 10.51 46.86
CA PHE A 169 21.14 11.85 46.39
C PHE A 169 20.49 12.70 47.48
N ASP A 170 19.48 12.18 48.18
CA ASP A 170 18.80 12.88 49.27
C ASP A 170 19.74 13.17 50.43
N TYR A 171 20.64 12.24 50.75
CA TYR A 171 21.70 12.48 51.74
C TYR A 171 22.59 13.67 51.34
N PHE A 172 23.08 13.70 50.11
CA PHE A 172 23.92 14.81 49.63
C PHE A 172 23.13 16.12 49.53
N LEU A 173 21.89 16.08 49.07
CA LEU A 173 21.03 17.25 48.95
C LEU A 173 20.75 17.86 50.34
N LYS A 174 20.41 17.03 51.32
CA LYS A 174 20.18 17.43 52.71
C LYS A 174 21.45 17.97 53.38
N THR A 175 22.59 17.34 53.14
CA THR A 175 23.87 17.69 53.79
C THR A 175 24.46 18.98 53.22
N TYR A 176 24.45 19.15 51.90
CA TYR A 176 25.14 20.25 51.22
C TYR A 176 24.21 21.40 50.81
N LEU A 177 22.91 21.15 50.64
CA LEU A 177 21.91 22.17 50.28
C LEU A 177 20.68 22.08 51.22
N PRO A 178 20.85 22.17 52.55
CA PRO A 178 19.77 21.94 53.53
C PRO A 178 18.59 22.89 53.36
N ALA A 179 18.85 24.15 53.01
CA ALA A 179 17.81 25.15 52.76
C ALA A 179 16.93 24.77 51.56
N LEU A 180 17.54 24.31 50.47
CA LEU A 180 16.83 23.86 49.28
C LEU A 180 16.05 22.57 49.57
N TYR A 181 16.67 21.61 50.26
CA TYR A 181 16.01 20.37 50.66
C TYR A 181 14.75 20.63 51.50
N GLY A 182 14.86 21.49 52.53
CA GLY A 182 13.73 21.90 53.35
C GLY A 182 12.65 22.65 52.56
N HIS A 183 13.05 23.48 51.59
CA HIS A 183 12.13 24.15 50.69
C HIS A 183 11.33 23.16 49.84
N LEU A 184 12.00 22.27 49.12
CA LEU A 184 11.35 21.26 48.29
C LEU A 184 10.37 20.39 49.09
N LEU A 185 10.75 19.97 50.29
CA LEU A 185 9.86 19.21 51.18
C LEU A 185 8.62 20.00 51.62
N ARG A 186 8.77 21.29 51.97
CA ARG A 186 7.62 22.15 52.33
C ARG A 186 6.62 22.28 51.19
N HIS A 187 7.10 22.27 49.95
CA HIS A 187 6.27 22.30 48.74
C HIS A 187 5.85 20.90 48.25
N ASN A 188 6.07 19.83 49.03
CA ASN A 188 5.76 18.44 48.65
C ASN A 188 6.46 17.93 47.38
N VAL A 189 7.60 18.54 47.00
CA VAL A 189 8.45 18.09 45.90
C VAL A 189 9.44 17.06 46.44
N VAL A 190 9.25 15.81 46.03
CA VAL A 190 10.16 14.71 46.39
C VAL A 190 11.17 14.49 45.26
N SER A 191 12.42 14.19 45.61
CA SER A 191 13.54 13.99 44.65
C SER A 191 13.23 13.00 43.52
N THR A 192 12.48 11.93 43.82
CA THR A 192 12.04 10.93 42.84
C THR A 192 11.19 11.51 41.71
N MET A 193 10.54 12.66 41.91
CA MET A 193 9.68 13.29 40.91
C MET A 193 10.48 13.89 39.74
N TYR A 194 11.73 14.31 39.94
CA TYR A 194 12.56 14.96 38.91
C TYR A 194 13.87 14.21 38.65
N ALA A 195 14.56 13.72 39.68
CA ALA A 195 15.89 13.13 39.54
C ALA A 195 15.88 11.74 38.87
N SER A 196 14.77 10.99 38.95
CA SER A 196 14.67 9.64 38.38
C SER A 196 14.99 9.64 36.89
N GLN A 197 14.52 10.66 36.17
CA GLN A 197 14.78 10.80 34.74
C GLN A 197 16.24 11.14 34.46
N TRP A 198 16.86 12.02 35.25
CA TRP A 198 18.27 12.36 35.12
C TRP A 198 19.16 11.12 35.25
N PHE A 199 18.82 10.24 36.20
CA PHE A 199 19.59 9.04 36.50
C PHE A 199 19.43 7.97 35.42
N LEU A 200 18.19 7.70 35.01
CA LEU A 200 17.88 6.65 34.04
C LEU A 200 18.32 7.00 32.62
N THR A 201 18.39 8.28 32.27
CA THR A 201 18.82 8.71 30.92
C THR A 201 20.20 9.35 30.91
N ILE A 202 20.93 9.38 32.03
CA ILE A 202 22.23 10.07 32.16
C ILE A 202 22.13 11.51 31.61
N PHE A 203 21.09 12.23 32.04
CA PHE A 203 20.74 13.59 31.60
C PHE A 203 20.39 13.75 30.10
N ALA A 204 20.52 12.72 29.28
CA ALA A 204 20.40 12.82 27.82
C ALA A 204 18.99 13.13 27.28
N TYR A 205 17.96 13.12 28.13
CA TYR A 205 16.59 13.41 27.73
C TYR A 205 16.33 14.92 27.50
N ASN A 206 16.75 15.78 28.44
CA ASN A 206 16.45 17.22 28.43
C ASN A 206 17.70 18.11 28.33
N PHE A 207 18.90 17.56 28.51
CA PHE A 207 20.12 18.35 28.51
C PHE A 207 20.76 18.44 27.11
N PRO A 208 21.49 19.53 26.80
CA PRO A 208 22.18 19.67 25.53
C PRO A 208 23.19 18.54 25.29
N LEU A 209 23.19 17.96 24.08
CA LEU A 209 24.09 16.86 23.70
C LEU A 209 25.58 17.13 23.97
N PRO A 210 26.14 18.33 23.72
CA PRO A 210 27.53 18.60 24.06
C PRO A 210 27.83 18.37 25.54
N LEU A 211 26.92 18.74 26.46
CA LEU A 211 27.07 18.45 27.89
C LEU A 211 26.96 16.94 28.16
N VAL A 212 26.00 16.26 27.53
CA VAL A 212 25.82 14.81 27.67
C VAL A 212 27.12 14.08 27.30
N PHE A 213 27.78 14.45 26.21
CA PHE A 213 29.07 13.86 25.84
C PHE A 213 30.15 14.09 26.91
N ARG A 214 30.20 15.28 27.52
CA ARG A 214 31.12 15.57 28.63
C ARG A 214 30.81 14.76 29.88
N ILE A 215 29.52 14.53 30.18
CA ILE A 215 29.11 13.65 31.27
C ILE A 215 29.57 12.21 31.00
N PHE A 216 29.43 11.72 29.76
CA PHE A 216 29.89 10.39 29.38
C PHE A 216 31.42 10.26 29.49
N ASP A 217 32.20 11.26 29.08
CA ASP A 217 33.66 11.29 29.22
C ASP A 217 34.07 10.98 30.69
N ILE A 218 33.40 11.62 31.65
CA ILE A 218 33.69 11.46 33.08
C ILE A 218 33.08 10.16 33.64
N LEU A 219 31.91 9.76 33.14
CA LEU A 219 31.23 8.54 33.54
C LEU A 219 32.09 7.31 33.28
N PHE A 220 32.73 7.23 32.11
CA PHE A 220 33.63 6.12 31.80
C PHE A 220 34.90 6.13 32.66
N ALA A 221 35.41 7.31 33.02
CA ALA A 221 36.63 7.43 33.82
C ALA A 221 36.41 7.14 35.32
N GLU A 222 35.37 7.75 35.91
CA GLU A 222 35.12 7.78 37.35
C GLU A 222 33.93 6.93 37.81
N GLY A 223 33.05 6.55 36.88
CA GLY A 223 31.89 5.69 37.12
C GLY A 223 30.55 6.44 37.15
N PRO A 224 29.43 5.75 36.83
CA PRO A 224 28.14 6.39 36.64
C PRO A 224 27.53 6.91 37.94
N GLY A 225 27.58 6.16 39.05
CA GLY A 225 26.96 6.59 40.31
C GLY A 225 27.57 7.90 40.84
N VAL A 226 28.89 7.96 40.92
CA VAL A 226 29.62 9.16 41.36
C VAL A 226 29.34 10.34 40.42
N THR A 227 29.46 10.11 39.11
CA THR A 227 29.30 11.17 38.09
C THR A 227 27.88 11.74 38.11
N ILE A 228 26.85 10.90 38.06
CA ILE A 228 25.45 11.33 38.02
C ILE A 228 25.09 12.15 39.27
N LEU A 229 25.50 11.70 40.45
CA LEU A 229 25.24 12.42 41.70
C LEU A 229 25.96 13.76 41.76
N ARG A 230 27.22 13.84 41.30
CA ARG A 230 27.97 15.11 41.22
C ARG A 230 27.29 16.14 40.34
N PHE A 231 26.92 15.75 39.12
CA PHE A 231 26.23 16.65 38.20
C PHE A 231 24.87 17.09 38.76
N SER A 232 24.12 16.16 39.38
CA SER A 232 22.82 16.47 39.97
C SER A 232 22.90 17.53 41.08
N ILE A 233 23.83 17.35 42.03
CA ILE A 233 24.00 18.29 43.14
C ILE A 233 24.62 19.61 42.66
N ALA A 234 25.55 19.58 41.72
CA ALA A 234 26.16 20.78 41.14
C ALA A 234 25.13 21.69 40.47
N ILE A 235 24.26 21.12 39.64
CA ILE A 235 23.22 21.86 38.93
C ILE A 235 22.22 22.47 39.92
N LEU A 236 21.83 21.74 40.97
CA LEU A 236 20.95 22.26 42.03
C LEU A 236 21.61 23.36 42.85
N ARG A 237 22.89 23.21 43.18
CA ARG A 237 23.66 24.21 43.93
C ARG A 237 23.74 25.52 43.15
N ARG A 238 23.98 25.44 41.84
CA ARG A 238 24.04 26.62 40.97
C ARG A 238 22.69 27.34 40.90
N ASN A 239 21.60 26.59 40.80
CA ASN A 239 20.24 27.12 40.72
C ASN A 239 19.58 27.39 42.09
N GLN A 240 20.30 27.26 43.20
CA GLN A 240 19.72 27.30 44.54
C GLN A 240 18.93 28.59 44.79
N SER A 241 19.46 29.77 44.43
CA SER A 241 18.76 31.04 44.65
C SER A 241 17.44 31.11 43.89
N ARG A 242 17.43 30.74 42.60
CA ARG A 242 16.21 30.72 41.77
C ARG A 242 15.17 29.73 42.30
N LEU A 243 15.61 28.55 42.73
CA LEU A 243 14.72 27.53 43.27
C LEU A 243 14.08 27.93 44.61
N LEU A 244 14.77 28.73 45.43
CA LEU A 244 14.25 29.23 46.70
C LEU A 244 13.24 30.38 46.53
N GLU A 245 13.28 31.08 45.40
CA GLU A 245 12.32 32.15 45.06
C GLU A 245 10.98 31.59 44.54
N MET A 246 10.96 30.35 44.05
CA MET A 246 9.76 29.70 43.53
C MET A 246 8.89 29.16 44.67
N GLU A 247 7.62 29.57 44.72
CA GLU A 247 6.68 29.21 45.79
C GLU A 247 5.64 28.16 45.36
N SER A 248 5.50 27.90 44.06
CA SER A 248 4.52 26.97 43.52
C SER A 248 5.09 25.57 43.28
N PHE A 249 4.32 24.53 43.59
CA PHE A 249 4.68 23.14 43.33
C PHE A 249 4.85 22.86 41.84
N GLU A 250 3.92 23.34 41.00
CA GLU A 250 3.97 23.17 39.54
C GLU A 250 5.19 23.87 38.95
N GLU A 251 5.48 25.10 39.40
CA GLU A 251 6.61 25.89 38.94
C GLU A 251 7.95 25.22 39.27
N LEU A 252 8.12 24.75 40.51
CA LEU A 252 9.30 24.00 40.95
C LEU A 252 9.51 22.74 40.10
N LEU A 253 8.46 21.96 39.87
CA LEU A 253 8.55 20.74 39.07
C LEU A 253 8.81 21.01 37.59
N GLU A 254 8.18 22.03 37.00
CA GLU A 254 8.43 22.43 35.62
C GLU A 254 9.90 22.89 35.46
N PHE A 255 10.41 23.69 36.38
CA PHE A 255 11.78 24.17 36.33
C PHE A 255 12.80 23.04 36.50
N LEU A 256 12.59 22.13 37.46
CA LEU A 256 13.48 20.99 37.71
C LEU A 256 13.47 19.98 36.56
N LYS A 257 12.33 19.80 35.90
CA LYS A 257 12.23 18.87 34.76
C LYS A 257 12.65 19.52 33.45
N GLY A 258 12.46 20.82 33.30
CA GLY A 258 12.66 21.53 32.04
C GLY A 258 14.11 21.88 31.74
N ASN A 259 14.32 22.40 30.53
CA ASN A 259 15.64 22.82 30.06
C ASN A 259 16.11 24.13 30.74
N LYS A 260 15.18 24.86 31.38
CA LYS A 260 15.44 26.11 32.12
C LYS A 260 16.51 25.97 33.21
N ILE A 261 16.65 24.76 33.78
CA ILE A 261 17.67 24.47 34.80
C ILE A 261 19.10 24.66 34.27
N PHE A 262 19.30 24.58 32.95
CA PHE A 262 20.59 24.78 32.29
C PHE A 262 20.86 26.25 31.90
N GLU A 263 19.83 27.10 31.79
CA GLU A 263 19.97 28.50 31.34
C GLU A 263 20.96 29.31 32.18
N ILE A 264 21.14 28.96 33.46
CA ILE A 264 22.08 29.64 34.36
C ILE A 264 23.55 29.52 33.93
N TYR A 265 23.86 28.52 33.12
CA TYR A 265 25.20 28.32 32.56
C TYR A 265 25.41 29.09 31.25
N GLY A 266 24.36 29.69 30.68
CA GLY A 266 24.39 30.45 29.43
C GLY A 266 24.44 29.58 28.17
N GLU A 267 24.62 30.25 27.03
CA GLU A 267 24.74 29.60 25.72
C GLU A 267 26.20 29.65 25.23
N GLY A 268 26.82 28.48 25.01
CA GLY A 268 28.16 28.39 24.44
C GLY A 268 28.98 27.18 24.91
N ARG A 269 30.17 27.00 24.34
CA ARG A 269 31.11 25.92 24.72
C ARG A 269 31.58 26.02 26.17
N ASP A 270 31.71 27.25 26.69
CA ASP A 270 32.18 27.50 28.06
C ASP A 270 31.12 27.11 29.10
N ALA A 271 29.83 27.22 28.77
CA ALA A 271 28.71 26.80 29.61
C ALA A 271 28.82 25.32 30.02
N HIS A 272 29.14 24.44 29.07
CA HIS A 272 29.27 23.01 29.35
C HIS A 272 30.49 22.69 30.23
N ASN A 273 31.59 23.42 30.03
CA ASN A 273 32.80 23.29 30.85
C ASN A 273 32.56 23.79 32.27
N ASP A 274 31.76 24.84 32.44
CA ASP A 274 31.40 25.36 33.75
C ASP A 274 30.57 24.36 34.57
N VAL A 275 29.61 23.66 33.95
CA VAL A 275 28.89 22.57 34.63
C VAL A 275 29.85 21.47 35.06
N VAL A 276 30.77 21.08 34.17
CA VAL A 276 31.79 20.06 34.48
C VAL A 276 32.66 20.52 35.65
N ASN A 277 33.11 21.77 35.65
CA ASN A 277 33.94 22.35 36.72
C ASN A 277 33.18 22.37 38.05
N ASP A 278 31.92 22.80 38.06
CA ASP A 278 31.06 22.76 39.24
C ASP A 278 30.89 21.33 39.76
N ALA A 279 30.63 20.36 38.88
CA ALA A 279 30.54 18.95 39.24
C ALA A 279 31.86 18.39 39.79
N MET A 280 33.00 18.77 39.21
CA MET A 280 34.33 18.33 39.65
C MET A 280 34.75 18.99 40.96
N SER A 281 34.26 20.19 41.29
CA SER A 281 34.47 20.81 42.61
C SER A 281 33.92 19.93 43.75
N MET A 282 32.95 19.07 43.45
CA MET A 282 32.34 18.13 44.38
C MET A 282 33.10 16.80 44.49
N CYS A 283 34.26 16.64 43.84
CA CYS A 283 34.96 15.34 43.77
C CYS A 283 35.40 14.79 45.12
N ASN A 284 35.79 15.66 46.04
CA ASN A 284 36.17 15.30 47.42
C ASN A 284 34.97 15.00 48.32
N ILE A 285 33.79 15.47 47.92
CA ILE A 285 32.54 15.32 48.67
C ILE A 285 31.82 14.03 48.23
N ILE A 286 31.56 13.92 46.94
CA ILE A 286 30.89 12.78 46.33
C ILE A 286 31.97 11.91 45.73
N CYS A 287 32.50 10.97 46.52
CA CYS A 287 33.51 10.03 46.10
C CYS A 287 33.04 8.58 46.31
N GLU A 288 33.69 7.65 45.62
CA GLU A 288 33.37 6.22 45.68
C GLU A 288 33.38 5.66 47.11
N THR A 289 34.26 6.16 47.98
CA THR A 289 34.32 5.77 49.40
C THR A 289 33.05 6.17 50.14
N GLU A 290 32.55 7.40 49.94
CA GLU A 290 31.34 7.87 50.61
C GLU A 290 30.08 7.18 50.06
N LEU A 291 30.02 6.97 48.74
CA LEU A 291 28.92 6.19 48.14
C LEU A 291 28.87 4.77 48.70
N ARG A 292 30.03 4.13 48.91
CA ARG A 292 30.10 2.80 49.52
C ARG A 292 29.67 2.82 50.99
N ARG A 293 30.03 3.86 51.76
CA ARG A 293 29.56 4.06 53.14
C ARG A 293 28.04 4.15 53.18
N LEU A 294 27.46 5.00 52.34
CA LEU A 294 26.00 5.19 52.24
C LEU A 294 25.27 3.94 51.74
N ARG A 295 25.87 3.17 50.84
CA ARG A 295 25.34 1.88 50.40
C ARG A 295 25.20 0.90 51.56
N GLN A 296 26.24 0.74 52.37
CA GLN A 296 26.19 -0.15 53.54
C GLN A 296 25.17 0.34 54.57
N GLU A 297 24.99 1.65 54.73
CA GLU A 297 23.97 2.22 55.60
C GLU A 297 22.56 1.92 55.07
N PHE A 298 22.32 2.11 53.77
CA PHE A 298 21.06 1.77 53.12
C PHE A 298 20.72 0.29 53.27
N GLU A 299 21.68 -0.60 52.99
CA GLU A 299 21.50 -2.06 53.13
C GLU A 299 21.16 -2.47 54.56
N ARG A 300 21.84 -1.89 55.58
CA ARG A 300 21.50 -2.13 57.00
C ARG A 300 20.12 -1.62 57.38
N THR A 301 19.69 -0.52 56.78
CA THR A 301 18.39 0.10 57.05
C THR A 301 17.26 -0.69 56.38
N ASP A 302 17.52 -1.27 55.20
CA ASP A 302 16.57 -2.12 54.49
C ASP A 302 16.40 -3.49 55.19
N ASP A 303 17.49 -4.08 55.69
CA ASP A 303 17.46 -5.30 56.51
C ASP A 303 16.67 -5.12 57.83
N THR A 304 16.64 -3.89 58.38
CA THR A 304 15.86 -3.56 59.58
C THR A 304 14.42 -3.12 59.28
N ASN A 305 14.16 -2.57 58.08
CA ASN A 305 12.84 -2.08 57.66
C ASN A 305 11.99 -3.09 56.86
N GLN A 306 12.52 -4.28 56.54
CA GLN A 306 11.76 -5.40 55.96
C GLN A 306 10.52 -5.82 56.80
N VAL A 307 10.38 -5.34 58.04
CA VAL A 307 9.26 -5.68 58.93
C VAL A 307 8.14 -4.62 58.98
N ALA A 308 8.28 -3.39 58.45
CA ALA A 308 7.28 -2.36 58.79
C ALA A 308 6.80 -1.33 57.75
N ASN A 309 7.51 -0.93 56.68
CA ASN A 309 6.94 0.18 55.86
C ASN A 309 7.46 0.45 54.43
N HIS A 310 8.47 -0.25 53.92
CA HIS A 310 9.07 0.12 52.61
C HIS A 310 8.39 -0.53 51.39
N GLY A 311 7.53 -1.52 51.61
CA GLY A 311 6.70 -2.10 50.54
C GLY A 311 5.71 -1.09 49.94
N GLY A 312 5.15 -0.20 50.76
CA GLY A 312 4.16 0.79 50.32
C GLY A 312 4.76 1.90 49.45
N GLU A 313 5.96 2.39 49.77
CA GLU A 313 6.63 3.42 48.96
C GLU A 313 7.23 2.83 47.67
N MET A 314 7.67 1.57 47.72
CA MET A 314 8.12 0.78 46.56
C MET A 314 6.97 0.49 45.59
N GLU A 315 5.82 0.03 46.10
CA GLU A 315 4.60 -0.10 45.31
C GLU A 315 4.11 1.24 44.81
N LEU A 316 4.23 2.33 45.58
CA LEU A 316 3.82 3.66 45.15
C LEU A 316 4.72 4.20 44.04
N LEU A 317 6.03 3.99 44.10
CA LEU A 317 6.97 4.43 43.05
C LEU A 317 6.79 3.58 41.78
N SER A 318 6.70 2.27 41.94
CA SER A 318 6.34 1.36 40.83
C SER A 318 4.99 1.75 40.24
N ALA A 319 3.96 1.94 41.05
CA ALA A 319 2.63 2.35 40.62
C ALA A 319 2.62 3.75 40.00
N ARG A 320 3.44 4.70 40.44
CA ARG A 320 3.59 6.03 39.83
C ARG A 320 4.27 5.95 38.46
N MET A 321 5.27 5.09 38.31
CA MET A 321 5.89 4.79 37.02
C MET A 321 4.89 4.14 36.08
N THR A 322 4.18 3.11 36.55
CA THR A 322 3.09 2.47 35.78
C THR A 322 1.96 3.45 35.46
N LEU A 323 1.60 4.36 36.38
CA LEU A 323 0.61 5.41 36.10
C LEU A 323 1.10 6.39 35.04
N ARG A 324 2.39 6.72 35.04
CA ARG A 324 3.00 7.59 34.03
C ARG A 324 3.02 6.91 32.67
N GLU A 325 3.38 5.64 32.62
CA GLU A 325 3.31 4.79 31.42
C GLU A 325 1.88 4.71 30.89
N LEU A 326 0.92 4.37 31.75
CA LEU A 326 -0.50 4.30 31.40
C LEU A 326 -1.06 5.66 30.96
N ARG A 327 -0.60 6.77 31.54
CA ARG A 327 -1.02 8.12 31.11
C ARG A 327 -0.44 8.48 29.75
N GLN A 328 0.83 8.16 29.49
CA GLN A 328 1.45 8.37 28.18
C GLN A 328 0.78 7.50 27.12
N GLN A 329 0.52 6.24 27.45
CA GLN A 329 -0.18 5.31 26.58
C GLN A 329 -1.61 5.78 26.32
N ARG A 330 -2.37 6.16 27.35
CA ARG A 330 -3.72 6.70 27.20
C ARG A 330 -3.75 7.96 26.34
N ASN A 331 -2.80 8.88 26.51
CA ASN A 331 -2.75 10.11 25.70
C ASN A 331 -2.42 9.78 24.23
N TYR A 332 -1.55 8.80 23.98
CA TYR A 332 -1.26 8.33 22.63
C TYR A 332 -2.46 7.62 22.00
N ASP A 333 -3.07 6.67 22.71
CA ASP A 333 -4.26 5.96 22.27
C ASP A 333 -5.41 6.95 22.01
N HIS A 334 -5.54 7.99 22.84
CA HIS A 334 -6.50 9.06 22.62
C HIS A 334 -6.22 9.84 21.34
N ASN A 335 -4.99 10.29 21.12
CA ASN A 335 -4.61 10.99 19.89
C ASN A 335 -4.81 10.13 18.65
N LEU A 336 -4.45 8.84 18.72
CA LEU A 336 -4.64 7.88 17.64
C LEU A 336 -6.13 7.62 17.37
N ILE A 337 -6.96 7.52 18.41
CA ILE A 337 -8.42 7.39 18.28
C ILE A 337 -8.99 8.64 17.61
N GLU A 338 -8.56 9.85 17.99
CA GLU A 338 -9.02 11.08 17.35
C GLU A 338 -8.59 11.15 15.88
N GLU A 339 -7.37 10.75 15.54
CA GLU A 339 -6.91 10.65 14.15
C GLU A 339 -7.67 9.59 13.34
N LEU A 340 -7.95 8.43 13.92
CA LEU A 340 -8.75 7.40 13.27
C LEU A 340 -10.22 7.83 13.10
N LYS A 341 -10.78 8.57 14.06
CA LYS A 341 -12.14 9.13 13.93
C LYS A 341 -12.22 10.12 12.78
N THR A 342 -11.27 11.04 12.65
CA THR A 342 -11.27 12.00 11.54
C THR A 342 -11.11 11.30 10.19
N GLN A 343 -10.26 10.26 10.11
CA GLN A 343 -10.15 9.44 8.90
C GLN A 343 -11.46 8.70 8.57
N ILE A 344 -12.12 8.10 9.55
CA ILE A 344 -13.41 7.43 9.35
C ILE A 344 -14.48 8.42 8.88
N GLU A 345 -14.48 9.64 9.42
CA GLU A 345 -15.43 10.69 9.05
C GLU A 345 -15.22 11.13 7.59
N ILE A 346 -13.97 11.35 7.17
CA ILE A 346 -13.60 11.66 5.77
C ILE A 346 -14.02 10.51 4.83
N LEU A 347 -13.65 9.27 5.15
CA LEU A 347 -14.00 8.11 4.32
C LEU A 347 -15.51 7.88 4.24
N SER A 348 -16.24 8.15 5.33
CA SER A 348 -17.70 8.07 5.33
C SER A 348 -18.33 9.14 4.42
N GLU A 349 -17.78 10.35 4.42
CA GLU A 349 -18.19 11.43 3.52
C GLU A 349 -17.94 11.04 2.05
N GLU A 350 -16.76 10.51 1.73
CA GLU A 350 -16.40 10.02 0.38
C GLU A 350 -17.33 8.88 -0.09
N ILE A 351 -17.64 7.92 0.78
CA ILE A 351 -18.59 6.83 0.47
C ILE A 351 -20.00 7.38 0.20
N ASN A 352 -20.44 8.38 0.98
CA ASN A 352 -21.75 9.00 0.79
C ASN A 352 -21.82 9.84 -0.49
N GLU A 353 -20.72 10.48 -0.89
CA GLU A 353 -20.61 11.17 -2.17
C GLU A 353 -20.64 10.19 -3.34
N ALA A 354 -19.82 9.12 -3.29
CA ALA A 354 -19.85 8.08 -4.31
C ALA A 354 -21.23 7.40 -4.45
N ARG A 355 -21.95 7.18 -3.33
CA ARG A 355 -23.33 6.67 -3.37
C ARG A 355 -24.30 7.64 -4.05
N ARG A 356 -24.18 8.94 -3.79
CA ARG A 356 -25.02 9.98 -4.44
C ARG A 356 -24.86 9.98 -5.96
N ASP A 357 -23.67 9.64 -6.48
CA ASP A 357 -23.42 9.55 -7.92
C ASP A 357 -23.84 8.20 -8.52
N VAL A 358 -23.64 7.09 -7.80
CA VAL A 358 -23.94 5.73 -8.30
C VAL A 358 -25.43 5.42 -8.36
N ASP A 359 -26.21 5.84 -7.35
CA ASP A 359 -27.64 5.54 -7.29
C ASP A 359 -28.44 6.05 -8.52
N PRO A 360 -28.31 7.33 -8.98
CA PRO A 360 -29.03 7.80 -10.15
C PRO A 360 -28.57 7.11 -11.45
N LEU A 361 -27.27 6.83 -11.60
CA LEU A 361 -26.72 6.11 -12.76
C LEU A 361 -27.21 4.65 -12.82
N ARG A 362 -27.44 4.04 -11.65
CA ARG A 362 -28.00 2.70 -11.54
C ARG A 362 -29.47 2.68 -11.93
N ASP A 363 -30.25 3.64 -11.45
CA ASP A 363 -31.67 3.79 -11.81
C ASP A 363 -31.83 4.07 -13.32
N GLU A 364 -30.95 4.90 -13.89
CA GLU A 364 -30.91 5.16 -15.34
C GLU A 364 -30.56 3.90 -16.13
N ASN A 365 -29.56 3.12 -15.71
CA ASN A 365 -29.21 1.85 -16.35
C ASN A 365 -30.36 0.84 -16.30
N GLU A 366 -31.07 0.74 -15.18
CA GLU A 366 -32.21 -0.16 -15.04
C GLU A 366 -33.34 0.26 -16.01
N SER A 367 -33.63 1.56 -16.08
CA SER A 367 -34.60 2.13 -17.02
C SER A 367 -34.22 1.85 -18.48
N LEU A 368 -32.95 2.09 -18.86
CA LEU A 368 -32.45 1.80 -20.20
C LEU A 368 -32.50 0.30 -20.53
N ARG A 369 -32.23 -0.58 -19.57
CA ARG A 369 -32.36 -2.03 -19.75
C ARG A 369 -33.80 -2.45 -20.02
N VAL A 370 -34.77 -1.89 -19.30
CA VAL A 370 -36.20 -2.13 -19.55
C VAL A 370 -36.58 -1.65 -20.95
N GLN A 371 -36.19 -0.43 -21.33
CA GLN A 371 -36.45 0.10 -22.69
C GLN A 371 -35.82 -0.76 -23.78
N CYS A 372 -34.57 -1.21 -23.60
CA CYS A 372 -33.92 -2.14 -24.53
C CYS A 372 -34.65 -3.49 -24.62
N HIS A 373 -35.22 -3.97 -23.51
CA HIS A 373 -36.00 -5.20 -23.51
C HIS A 373 -37.31 -5.03 -24.29
N GLU A 374 -38.06 -3.96 -24.02
CA GLU A 374 -39.31 -3.63 -24.75
C GLU A 374 -39.05 -3.45 -26.25
N LEU A 375 -38.00 -2.72 -26.63
CA LEU A 375 -37.62 -2.54 -28.04
C LEU A 375 -37.24 -3.86 -28.71
N LYS A 376 -36.52 -4.75 -28.02
CA LYS A 376 -36.20 -6.09 -28.53
C LYS A 376 -37.46 -6.92 -28.73
N GLU A 377 -38.40 -6.88 -27.79
CA GLU A 377 -39.66 -7.61 -27.89
C GLU A 377 -40.50 -7.10 -29.08
N LEU A 378 -40.61 -5.78 -29.23
CA LEU A 378 -41.26 -5.16 -30.40
C LEU A 378 -40.59 -5.56 -31.71
N LEU A 379 -39.26 -5.55 -31.77
CA LEU A 379 -38.51 -5.96 -32.96
C LEU A 379 -38.79 -7.43 -33.30
N THR A 380 -38.76 -8.33 -32.32
CA THR A 380 -39.08 -9.75 -32.54
C THR A 380 -40.52 -10.00 -33.00
N ASN A 381 -41.46 -9.18 -32.52
CA ASN A 381 -42.85 -9.27 -32.96
C ASN A 381 -43.02 -8.79 -34.40
N GLU A 382 -42.34 -7.71 -34.79
CA GLU A 382 -42.37 -7.22 -36.17
C GLU A 382 -41.64 -8.17 -37.12
N ASP A 383 -40.52 -8.77 -36.71
CA ASP A 383 -39.84 -9.82 -37.48
C ASP A 383 -40.74 -11.03 -37.72
N ARG A 384 -41.45 -11.52 -36.70
CA ARG A 384 -42.45 -12.60 -36.87
C ARG A 384 -43.57 -12.20 -37.83
N ARG A 385 -44.05 -10.96 -37.74
CA ARG A 385 -45.10 -10.45 -38.61
C ARG A 385 -44.63 -10.39 -40.06
N LEU A 386 -43.43 -9.85 -40.30
CA LEU A 386 -42.81 -9.80 -41.63
C LEU A 386 -42.58 -11.21 -42.18
N GLN A 387 -42.14 -12.14 -41.34
CA GLN A 387 -41.94 -13.53 -41.73
C GLN A 387 -43.25 -14.21 -42.13
N SER A 388 -44.34 -14.00 -41.37
CA SER A 388 -45.68 -14.50 -41.75
C SER A 388 -46.17 -13.91 -43.07
N ILE A 389 -46.01 -12.60 -43.29
CA ILE A 389 -46.41 -11.95 -44.54
C ILE A 389 -45.58 -12.50 -45.72
N TRP A 390 -44.28 -12.71 -45.50
CA TRP A 390 -43.37 -13.25 -46.51
C TRP A 390 -43.76 -14.69 -46.88
N GLU A 391 -44.00 -15.55 -45.89
CA GLU A 391 -44.47 -16.93 -46.11
C GLU A 391 -45.79 -16.98 -46.88
N ASP A 392 -46.76 -16.14 -46.51
CA ASP A 392 -48.05 -16.04 -47.22
C ASP A 392 -47.89 -15.57 -48.67
N THR A 393 -46.96 -14.63 -48.90
CA THR A 393 -46.68 -14.11 -50.25
C THR A 393 -46.01 -15.16 -51.12
N ILE A 394 -45.04 -15.90 -50.57
CA ILE A 394 -44.42 -17.04 -51.26
C ILE A 394 -45.46 -18.08 -51.63
N ARG A 395 -46.33 -18.48 -50.69
CA ARG A 395 -47.40 -19.45 -50.98
C ARG A 395 -48.31 -18.99 -52.12
N LYS A 396 -48.69 -17.70 -52.15
CA LYS A 396 -49.49 -17.13 -53.25
C LYS A 396 -48.75 -17.21 -54.58
N ILE A 397 -47.48 -16.84 -54.60
CA ILE A 397 -46.63 -16.92 -55.80
C ILE A 397 -46.47 -18.37 -56.27
N GLU A 398 -46.28 -19.32 -55.36
CA GLU A 398 -46.18 -20.75 -55.68
C GLU A 398 -47.47 -21.30 -56.27
N GLN A 399 -48.63 -20.92 -55.72
CA GLN A 399 -49.94 -21.28 -56.26
C GLN A 399 -50.16 -20.70 -57.67
N GLU A 400 -49.83 -19.43 -57.89
CA GLU A 400 -49.91 -18.82 -59.22
C GLU A 400 -48.95 -19.48 -60.21
N ASN A 401 -47.71 -19.76 -59.81
CA ASN A 401 -46.73 -20.47 -60.63
C ASN A 401 -47.20 -21.88 -60.99
N ALA A 402 -47.83 -22.60 -60.06
CA ALA A 402 -48.41 -23.92 -60.33
C ALA A 402 -49.56 -23.81 -61.35
N LYS A 403 -50.43 -22.80 -61.20
CA LYS A 403 -51.53 -22.53 -62.13
C LYS A 403 -51.03 -22.18 -63.52
N LEU A 404 -50.02 -21.30 -63.62
CA LEU A 404 -49.40 -20.90 -64.88
C LEU A 404 -48.69 -22.08 -65.55
N LYS A 405 -47.99 -22.93 -64.79
CA LYS A 405 -47.38 -24.17 -65.30
C LYS A 405 -48.43 -25.12 -65.88
N TYR A 406 -49.56 -25.30 -65.19
CA TYR A 406 -50.65 -26.15 -65.69
C TYR A 406 -51.25 -25.58 -66.99
N GLN A 407 -51.47 -24.27 -67.05
CA GLN A 407 -51.97 -23.61 -68.27
C GLN A 407 -50.96 -23.73 -69.42
N LEU A 408 -49.67 -23.58 -69.15
CA LEU A 408 -48.61 -23.78 -70.14
C LEU A 408 -48.64 -25.21 -70.69
N GLN A 409 -48.70 -26.21 -69.82
CA GLN A 409 -48.76 -27.62 -70.21
C GLN A 409 -50.02 -27.92 -71.05
N GLN A 410 -51.16 -27.32 -70.71
CA GLN A 410 -52.39 -27.45 -71.50
C GLN A 410 -52.25 -26.81 -72.89
N ALA A 411 -51.66 -25.62 -72.98
CA ALA A 411 -51.41 -24.94 -74.25
C ALA A 411 -50.38 -25.69 -75.11
N GLU A 412 -49.34 -26.25 -74.50
CA GLU A 412 -48.36 -27.12 -75.17
C GLU A 412 -49.03 -28.37 -75.75
N GLY A 413 -49.94 -29.02 -75.00
CA GLY A 413 -50.74 -30.14 -75.49
C GLY A 413 -51.59 -29.76 -76.70
N GLN A 414 -52.32 -28.64 -76.63
CA GLN A 414 -53.10 -28.11 -77.76
C GLN A 414 -52.22 -27.81 -78.99
N LEU A 415 -51.01 -27.30 -78.78
CA LEU A 415 -50.06 -27.04 -79.87
C LEU A 415 -49.56 -28.33 -80.51
N ILE A 416 -49.30 -29.37 -79.72
CA ILE A 416 -48.93 -30.70 -80.23
C ILE A 416 -50.07 -31.27 -81.06
N ASP A 417 -51.31 -31.24 -80.55
CA ASP A 417 -52.48 -31.73 -81.27
C ASP A 417 -52.68 -30.98 -82.59
N ALA A 418 -52.54 -29.64 -82.58
CA ALA A 418 -52.62 -28.82 -83.79
C ALA A 418 -51.50 -29.13 -84.79
N LYS A 419 -50.27 -29.39 -84.32
CA LYS A 419 -49.13 -29.79 -85.17
C LYS A 419 -49.37 -31.15 -85.82
N VAL A 420 -49.90 -32.13 -85.08
CA VAL A 420 -50.27 -33.44 -85.62
C VAL A 420 -51.36 -33.30 -86.68
N LEU A 421 -52.39 -32.48 -86.42
CA LEU A 421 -53.44 -32.22 -87.39
C LEU A 421 -52.90 -31.55 -88.66
N MET A 422 -52.02 -30.55 -88.51
CA MET A 422 -51.36 -29.91 -89.67
C MET A 422 -50.51 -30.89 -90.46
N ALA A 423 -49.74 -31.76 -89.80
CA ALA A 423 -48.95 -32.79 -90.47
C ALA A 423 -49.84 -33.76 -91.27
N ASN A 424 -50.97 -34.20 -90.70
CA ASN A 424 -51.94 -35.05 -91.40
C ASN A 424 -52.56 -34.34 -92.61
N MET A 425 -52.92 -33.06 -92.47
CA MET A 425 -53.45 -32.26 -93.59
C MET A 425 -52.39 -32.00 -94.67
N GLU A 426 -51.12 -31.85 -94.30
CA GLU A 426 -50.00 -31.75 -95.25
C GLU A 426 -49.80 -33.06 -96.01
N GLU A 427 -49.88 -34.22 -95.34
CA GLU A 427 -49.84 -35.53 -95.99
C GLU A 427 -51.01 -35.71 -96.95
N GLU A 428 -52.24 -35.37 -96.55
CA GLU A 428 -53.41 -35.38 -97.44
C GLU A 428 -53.24 -34.43 -98.64
N LYS A 429 -52.68 -33.24 -98.41
CA LYS A 429 -52.36 -32.28 -99.47
C LYS A 429 -51.34 -32.87 -100.45
N ASP A 430 -50.28 -33.52 -99.98
CA ASP A 430 -49.26 -34.13 -100.84
C ASP A 430 -49.83 -35.31 -101.64
N VAL A 431 -50.71 -36.11 -101.05
CA VAL A 431 -51.47 -37.17 -101.75
C VAL A 431 -52.37 -36.56 -102.84
N LEU A 432 -53.04 -35.46 -102.56
CA LEU A 432 -53.87 -34.74 -103.53
C LEU A 432 -53.03 -34.11 -104.65
N ILE A 433 -51.87 -33.52 -104.32
CA ILE A 433 -50.93 -32.98 -105.30
C ILE A 433 -50.45 -34.08 -106.24
N ASN A 434 -50.01 -35.21 -105.68
CA ASN A 434 -49.59 -36.38 -106.47
C ASN A 434 -50.74 -36.91 -107.35
N SER A 435 -51.96 -36.97 -106.81
CA SER A 435 -53.15 -37.40 -107.58
C SER A 435 -53.48 -36.43 -108.72
N ILE A 436 -53.38 -35.12 -108.48
CA ILE A 436 -53.54 -34.08 -109.51
C ILE A 436 -52.43 -34.19 -110.56
N GLU A 437 -51.20 -34.51 -110.16
CA GLU A 437 -50.07 -34.69 -111.08
C GLU A 437 -50.26 -35.94 -111.96
N VAL A 438 -50.72 -37.06 -111.39
CA VAL A 438 -51.12 -38.26 -112.15
C VAL A 438 -52.27 -37.96 -113.12
N LEU A 439 -53.29 -37.22 -112.67
CA LEU A 439 -54.42 -36.82 -113.53
C LEU A 439 -53.98 -35.87 -114.66
N LYS A 440 -53.07 -34.93 -114.39
CA LYS A 440 -52.48 -34.04 -115.41
C LYS A 440 -51.69 -34.83 -116.46
N ASN A 441 -50.97 -35.87 -116.06
CA ASN A 441 -50.20 -36.71 -116.96
C ASN A 441 -51.06 -37.66 -117.80
N THR A 442 -52.27 -38.01 -117.35
CA THR A 442 -53.19 -38.93 -118.05
C THR A 442 -54.23 -38.24 -118.93
N PHE A 443 -54.75 -37.07 -118.53
CA PHE A 443 -55.85 -36.38 -119.22
C PHE A 443 -55.49 -35.01 -119.81
N GLY A 444 -54.23 -34.57 -119.71
CA GLY A 444 -53.80 -33.27 -120.24
C GLY A 444 -54.30 -32.08 -119.41
N ALA A 445 -53.50 -31.01 -119.37
CA ALA A 445 -53.64 -29.92 -118.40
C ALA A 445 -54.97 -29.13 -118.47
N ASN A 446 -55.67 -29.15 -119.61
CA ASN A 446 -56.87 -28.34 -119.84
C ASN A 446 -58.16 -28.99 -119.29
N GLU A 447 -58.28 -30.32 -119.31
CA GLU A 447 -59.47 -31.02 -118.84
C GLU A 447 -59.51 -31.10 -117.30
N VAL A 448 -58.35 -31.31 -116.67
CA VAL A 448 -58.20 -31.29 -115.19
C VAL A 448 -58.52 -29.91 -114.60
N LYS A 449 -58.21 -28.82 -115.32
CA LYS A 449 -58.51 -27.43 -114.88
C LYS A 449 -60.01 -27.13 -114.89
N GLN A 450 -60.75 -27.69 -115.85
CA GLN A 450 -62.21 -27.58 -115.93
C GLN A 450 -62.91 -28.35 -114.80
N ALA A 451 -62.43 -29.57 -114.49
CA ALA A 451 -62.97 -30.38 -113.39
C ALA A 451 -62.69 -29.76 -112.00
N LEU A 452 -61.49 -29.22 -111.77
CA LEU A 452 -61.14 -28.57 -110.50
C LEU A 452 -61.90 -27.25 -110.27
N SER A 453 -62.15 -26.50 -111.35
CA SER A 453 -63.00 -25.29 -111.33
C SER A 453 -64.46 -25.63 -110.97
N ALA A 454 -65.00 -26.72 -111.50
CA ALA A 454 -66.34 -27.20 -111.14
C ALA A 454 -66.43 -27.68 -109.67
N ALA A 455 -65.38 -28.30 -109.14
CA ALA A 455 -65.31 -28.74 -107.75
C ALA A 455 -65.16 -27.58 -106.74
N MET A 456 -64.34 -26.55 -107.03
CA MET A 456 -64.25 -25.35 -106.19
C MET A 456 -65.53 -24.51 -106.20
N ALA A 457 -66.25 -24.45 -107.33
CA ALA A 457 -67.56 -23.82 -107.41
C ALA A 457 -68.61 -24.51 -106.52
N ASN A 458 -68.48 -25.83 -106.30
CA ASN A 458 -69.39 -26.60 -105.46
C ASN A 458 -69.07 -26.47 -103.95
N ASN A 459 -67.79 -26.33 -103.57
CA ASN A 459 -67.37 -26.13 -102.18
C ASN A 459 -67.68 -24.74 -101.62
N ASN A 460 -67.68 -23.70 -102.46
CA ASN A 460 -68.11 -22.35 -102.06
C ASN A 460 -69.63 -22.25 -101.79
N SER A 461 -70.45 -23.21 -102.25
CA SER A 461 -71.88 -23.24 -101.91
C SER A 461 -72.21 -24.03 -100.64
N LYS A 462 -71.25 -24.78 -100.07
CA LYS A 462 -71.42 -25.60 -98.85
C LYS A 462 -70.81 -25.04 -97.56
N ASN A 463 -69.97 -24.00 -97.62
CA ASN A 463 -69.40 -23.33 -96.42
C ASN A 463 -70.11 -22.03 -96.02
N GLY A 464 -71.27 -21.74 -96.62
CA GLY A 464 -72.11 -20.59 -96.27
C GLY A 464 -73.18 -20.92 -95.23
N SER A 465 -72.86 -21.62 -94.14
CA SER A 465 -73.72 -21.74 -92.93
C SER A 465 -73.04 -22.61 -91.87
N GLN A 466 -72.99 -22.13 -90.62
CA GLN A 466 -72.54 -22.83 -89.39
C GLN A 466 -71.03 -22.85 -89.08
N HIS A 467 -70.55 -21.79 -88.43
CA HIS A 467 -70.05 -21.91 -87.05
C HIS A 467 -70.12 -20.55 -86.34
N SER A 468 -71.33 -20.12 -86.02
CA SER A 468 -71.62 -19.33 -84.84
C SER A 468 -72.22 -20.29 -83.80
N LEU A 469 -71.60 -20.39 -82.62
CA LEU A 469 -72.06 -20.95 -81.33
C LEU A 469 -70.79 -21.38 -80.56
N ARG A 470 -70.40 -20.86 -79.40
CA ARG A 470 -71.15 -20.16 -78.34
C ARG A 470 -70.30 -19.03 -77.76
N ARG A 471 -70.82 -17.81 -77.84
CA ARG A 471 -70.82 -16.92 -76.68
C ARG A 471 -71.80 -17.51 -75.66
N SER A 472 -71.37 -17.66 -74.42
CA SER A 472 -72.24 -17.44 -73.28
C SER A 472 -71.78 -16.14 -72.64
N ASP A 473 -72.46 -15.07 -73.03
CA ASP A 473 -72.59 -13.85 -72.25
C ASP A 473 -73.50 -14.16 -71.05
N SER A 474 -73.05 -13.77 -69.86
CA SER A 474 -73.89 -13.26 -68.77
C SER A 474 -72.96 -12.68 -67.71
N LEU A 475 -73.06 -11.47 -67.17
CA LEU A 475 -73.96 -10.31 -67.26
C LEU A 475 -73.09 -9.21 -66.62
N ALA A 476 -72.81 -8.09 -67.29
CA ALA A 476 -73.57 -6.85 -67.20
C ALA A 476 -73.68 -6.24 -65.79
N SER A 477 -73.29 -4.95 -65.75
CA SER A 477 -73.67 -3.87 -64.84
C SER A 477 -73.21 -3.91 -63.38
N ASN A 478 -72.18 -3.12 -63.07
CA ASN A 478 -72.49 -1.77 -62.59
C ASN A 478 -71.37 -0.77 -62.90
N ARG A 479 -71.74 0.31 -63.59
CA ARG A 479 -70.91 1.49 -63.86
C ARG A 479 -71.64 2.70 -63.27
N SER A 480 -71.03 3.32 -62.28
CA SER A 480 -71.16 4.72 -61.87
C SER A 480 -70.19 4.87 -60.70
N THR A 481 -69.26 5.82 -60.59
CA THR A 481 -69.00 7.10 -61.28
C THR A 481 -67.67 7.59 -60.70
N ARG A 482 -66.90 8.40 -61.47
CA ARG A 482 -65.75 9.24 -61.05
C ARG A 482 -64.48 8.47 -60.61
N SER A 483 -63.27 8.76 -61.08
CA SER A 483 -62.71 9.76 -61.98
C SER A 483 -61.26 9.34 -62.29
N GLN A 484 -60.90 9.30 -63.58
CA GLN A 484 -59.52 9.35 -64.09
C GLN A 484 -58.97 10.80 -64.01
N PRO A 485 -57.68 11.12 -64.26
CA PRO A 485 -56.62 10.35 -64.96
C PRO A 485 -55.26 10.36 -64.19
N GLY A 486 -54.18 9.70 -64.60
CA GLY A 486 -53.87 9.08 -65.88
C GLY A 486 -52.65 8.16 -65.80
N ASN A 487 -52.64 7.22 -66.74
CA ASN A 487 -51.48 6.43 -67.10
C ASN A 487 -50.48 7.31 -67.86
N ASN A 488 -49.20 7.14 -67.57
CA ASN A 488 -48.19 7.10 -68.63
C ASN A 488 -47.26 5.89 -68.36
N PRO A 489 -46.87 5.15 -69.41
CA PRO A 489 -46.34 3.79 -69.29
C PRO A 489 -44.82 3.79 -69.13
N GLY A 490 -44.31 2.74 -68.48
CA GLY A 490 -42.91 2.35 -68.53
C GLY A 490 -42.07 2.81 -67.34
N ASN A 491 -41.72 1.87 -66.46
CA ASN A 491 -40.32 1.60 -66.15
C ASN A 491 -40.18 0.33 -65.29
N ALA A 492 -40.14 -0.84 -65.94
CA ALA A 492 -39.73 -2.08 -65.30
C ALA A 492 -38.21 -2.16 -65.01
N GLY A 493 -37.45 -1.07 -65.26
CA GLY A 493 -36.01 -0.97 -64.98
C GLY A 493 -35.62 -0.30 -63.66
N GLY A 494 -36.58 0.20 -62.87
CA GLY A 494 -36.29 1.00 -61.67
C GLY A 494 -36.05 0.20 -60.38
N TRP A 495 -36.54 -1.03 -60.29
CA TRP A 495 -36.52 -1.76 -59.01
C TRP A 495 -35.15 -2.38 -58.70
N PHE A 496 -34.47 -2.94 -59.72
CA PHE A 496 -33.09 -3.45 -59.57
C PHE A 496 -32.07 -2.33 -59.35
N ASN A 497 -32.25 -1.15 -59.97
CA ASN A 497 -31.38 -0.01 -59.76
C ASN A 497 -31.51 0.59 -58.35
N ASN A 498 -32.70 0.57 -57.75
CA ASN A 498 -32.89 1.08 -56.38
C ASN A 498 -32.28 0.16 -55.32
N VAL A 499 -32.29 -1.16 -55.54
CA VAL A 499 -31.61 -2.12 -54.65
C VAL A 499 -30.08 -2.08 -54.84
N SER A 500 -29.60 -1.95 -56.09
CA SER A 500 -28.17 -1.80 -56.38
C SER A 500 -27.60 -0.48 -55.82
N ASN A 501 -28.34 0.64 -55.96
CA ASN A 501 -27.94 1.93 -55.38
C ASN A 501 -27.99 1.93 -53.85
N ALA A 502 -28.90 1.19 -53.22
CA ALA A 502 -28.93 1.02 -51.76
C ALA A 502 -27.73 0.21 -51.24
N ILE A 503 -27.30 -0.81 -51.99
CA ILE A 503 -26.11 -1.63 -51.66
C ILE A 503 -24.80 -0.84 -51.89
N SER A 504 -24.70 -0.06 -52.97
CA SER A 504 -23.54 0.82 -53.23
C SER A 504 -23.42 1.94 -52.20
N ASN A 505 -24.52 2.59 -51.81
CA ASN A 505 -24.50 3.62 -50.74
C ASN A 505 -24.11 3.04 -49.38
N TYR A 506 -24.49 1.78 -49.08
CA TYR A 506 -24.11 1.09 -47.86
C TYR A 506 -22.62 0.67 -47.85
N MET A 507 -22.07 0.33 -49.02
CA MET A 507 -20.63 0.03 -49.20
C MET A 507 -19.76 1.30 -49.12
N GLU A 508 -20.21 2.43 -49.70
CA GLU A 508 -19.50 3.73 -49.64
C GLU A 508 -19.47 4.32 -48.22
N GLN A 509 -20.55 4.18 -47.44
CA GLN A 509 -20.57 4.59 -46.02
C GLN A 509 -19.67 3.74 -45.11
N ARG A 510 -19.34 2.50 -45.51
CA ARG A 510 -18.41 1.66 -44.76
C ARG A 510 -16.94 1.96 -45.07
N GLN A 511 -16.64 2.43 -46.28
CA GLN A 511 -15.28 2.80 -46.70
C GLN A 511 -14.86 4.21 -46.25
N SER A 512 -15.82 5.12 -46.00
CA SER A 512 -15.54 6.45 -45.45
C SER A 512 -15.20 6.46 -43.95
N HIS A 513 -15.51 5.38 -43.21
CA HIS A 513 -15.14 5.22 -41.80
C HIS A 513 -13.81 4.46 -41.57
N SER A 514 -13.13 4.01 -42.62
CA SER A 514 -11.85 3.29 -42.50
C SER A 514 -10.61 4.12 -42.88
N ASN A 515 -10.72 5.45 -43.04
CA ASN A 515 -9.60 6.28 -43.46
C ASN A 515 -9.53 7.64 -42.72
N VAL A 516 -9.26 7.59 -41.42
CA VAL A 516 -8.58 8.67 -40.70
C VAL A 516 -7.55 8.03 -39.78
N GLY A 517 -6.32 7.92 -40.27
CA GLY A 517 -5.15 7.59 -39.49
C GLY A 517 -4.34 8.84 -39.16
N SER A 518 -3.88 8.91 -37.90
CA SER A 518 -2.65 9.55 -37.42
C SER A 518 -2.69 11.08 -37.26
N ILE A 519 -2.35 11.63 -36.08
CA ILE A 519 -0.95 11.84 -35.64
C ILE A 519 -0.83 11.98 -34.09
N SER A 520 0.22 11.30 -33.56
CA SER A 520 1.01 11.43 -32.30
C SER A 520 0.27 11.65 -30.96
N GLY A 521 0.46 10.89 -29.88
CA GLY A 521 1.68 10.36 -29.23
C GLY A 521 1.70 10.93 -27.79
N SER A 522 2.01 10.29 -26.67
CA SER A 522 2.62 9.01 -26.30
C SER A 522 2.30 8.74 -24.81
N VAL A 523 2.68 7.54 -24.32
CA VAL A 523 3.06 7.18 -22.92
C VAL A 523 2.10 6.24 -22.15
N GLU A 524 2.49 4.96 -22.22
CA GLU A 524 2.66 3.94 -21.15
C GLU A 524 1.46 3.27 -20.44
N ASN A 525 1.15 2.08 -20.97
CA ASN A 525 1.10 0.76 -20.33
C ASN A 525 1.00 0.67 -18.79
N MET A 526 -0.14 0.13 -18.32
CA MET A 526 -0.19 -0.77 -17.16
C MET A 526 -1.03 -1.99 -17.55
N GLU A 527 -0.35 -3.09 -17.90
CA GLU A 527 -0.96 -4.40 -18.14
C GLU A 527 -1.27 -5.07 -16.80
N VAL A 528 -2.51 -5.53 -16.62
CA VAL A 528 -2.85 -6.61 -15.69
C VAL A 528 -3.47 -7.72 -16.54
N ASN A 529 -2.70 -8.78 -16.74
CA ASN A 529 -3.11 -10.00 -17.43
C ASN A 529 -4.02 -10.84 -16.52
N GLU A 530 -5.18 -11.20 -17.05
CA GLU A 530 -6.03 -12.27 -16.55
C GLU A 530 -5.42 -13.66 -16.84
N GLU A 531 -5.68 -14.59 -15.94
CA GLU A 531 -5.39 -16.02 -16.02
C GLU A 531 -5.99 -16.69 -17.27
N PRO A 532 -5.48 -17.87 -17.64
CA PRO A 532 -6.37 -18.93 -18.08
C PRO A 532 -6.15 -20.27 -17.37
N GLN A 533 -7.25 -21.01 -17.28
CA GLN A 533 -7.38 -22.32 -16.65
C GLN A 533 -6.70 -23.48 -17.38
N SER A 534 -6.49 -24.53 -16.58
CA SER A 534 -6.48 -25.98 -16.88
C SER A 534 -5.13 -26.62 -17.24
N VAL A 535 -4.73 -27.65 -16.47
CA VAL A 535 -4.78 -29.09 -16.84
C VAL A 535 -4.27 -29.94 -15.65
N GLU A 536 -5.02 -30.99 -15.29
CA GLU A 536 -4.62 -32.07 -14.36
C GLU A 536 -3.62 -33.04 -15.02
N GLY A 537 -2.67 -33.59 -14.25
CA GLY A 537 -1.93 -34.79 -14.66
C GLY A 537 -0.64 -35.12 -13.91
N ALA A 538 -0.76 -36.00 -12.90
CA ALA A 538 0.11 -37.14 -12.55
C ALA A 538 1.62 -37.01 -12.18
N ASP A 539 1.92 -37.68 -11.06
CA ASP A 539 3.11 -38.49 -10.71
C ASP A 539 4.53 -37.88 -10.63
N ALA A 540 5.09 -37.83 -9.41
CA ALA A 540 6.28 -38.60 -9.00
C ALA A 540 6.84 -38.17 -7.61
N GLN A 541 6.82 -39.09 -6.65
CA GLN A 541 7.83 -39.21 -5.57
C GLN A 541 9.10 -39.91 -6.16
N PRO A 542 10.28 -40.04 -5.48
CA PRO A 542 10.58 -39.93 -4.03
C PRO A 542 11.99 -39.36 -3.64
N GLN A 543 12.31 -39.48 -2.34
CA GLN A 543 13.63 -39.55 -1.65
C GLN A 543 14.27 -38.21 -1.20
N ALA A 544 14.27 -37.89 0.10
CA ALA A 544 15.01 -38.46 1.22
C ALA A 544 16.53 -38.16 1.19
N SER A 545 17.01 -37.35 2.14
CA SER A 545 18.28 -37.56 2.86
C SER A 545 18.37 -36.67 4.10
N ARG A 546 18.07 -37.29 5.24
CA ARG A 546 18.49 -36.92 6.60
C ARG A 546 20.02 -36.85 6.66
N TRP A 547 20.55 -35.80 7.30
CA TRP A 547 21.84 -35.90 8.01
C TRP A 547 21.66 -35.41 9.44
N LYS A 548 21.59 -36.38 10.35
CA LYS A 548 21.90 -36.22 11.77
C LYS A 548 23.42 -36.35 11.90
N PHE A 549 24.04 -35.43 12.62
CA PHE A 549 25.25 -35.74 13.39
C PHE A 549 25.17 -34.96 14.70
N GLY A 550 25.02 -35.70 15.79
CA GLY A 550 25.43 -35.24 17.11
C GLY A 550 26.52 -36.19 17.58
N TRP A 551 27.51 -35.67 18.31
CA TRP A 551 28.23 -36.39 19.37
C TRP A 551 28.63 -35.39 20.45
N SER A 552 28.33 -35.80 21.68
CA SER A 552 28.61 -35.14 22.94
C SER A 552 30.06 -35.32 23.37
N LYS A 553 30.63 -34.35 24.08
CA LYS A 553 31.02 -34.46 25.49
C LYS A 553 31.38 -33.11 26.07
#